data_AF-A0A9D5SXP4-F1
#
_entry.id   AF-A0A9D5SXP4-F1
#
_cell.length_a   1.000
_cell.length_b   1.000
_cell.length_c   1.000
_cell.angle_alpha   90.00
_cell.angle_beta   90.00
_cell.angle_gamma   90.00
#
_symmetry.space_group_name_H-M   'P 1'
#
loop_
_entity.id
_entity.type
_entity.pdbx_description
1 polymer ?
#
loop_
_entity_poly.entity_id
_entity_poly.type
_entity_poly.pdbx_seq_one_letter_code
_entity_poly.pdbx_strand_id
1 'polypeptide(L)'
;MNFDSNEEIIKTIVQIIEGLDFSVHEYGDPADEYIYLNENDICITVKSSSGEDVIYIDIADELTLTIGAWHEHFDYSDEDFSEMLEATKDYLAGRTCVLELYRQTAGELNGSGHIS
;
A
#
# COMPACT_ATOMS: atom_id res chain seq x y z
N MET A 1 -9.71 -14.37 11.95
CA MET A 1 -9.41 -14.77 10.57
C MET A 1 -7.98 -15.27 10.60
N ASN A 2 -7.80 -16.55 10.27
CA ASN A 2 -6.47 -17.09 10.08
C ASN A 2 -6.24 -16.99 8.58
N PHE A 3 -5.35 -16.11 8.12
CA PHE A 3 -5.05 -16.03 6.69
C PHE A 3 -4.20 -17.25 6.33
N ASP A 4 -4.87 -18.35 6.01
CA ASP A 4 -4.21 -19.62 5.66
C ASP A 4 -3.52 -19.55 4.27
N SER A 5 -3.73 -18.47 3.50
CA SER A 5 -3.07 -18.22 2.22
C SER A 5 -3.15 -16.75 1.77
N ASN A 6 -2.14 -16.29 1.01
CA ASN A 6 -2.14 -15.00 0.32
C ASN A 6 -3.37 -14.82 -0.58
N GLU A 7 -3.96 -15.91 -1.09
CA GLU A 7 -5.15 -15.86 -1.96
C GLU A 7 -6.36 -15.21 -1.28
N GLU A 8 -6.63 -15.51 -0.01
CA GLU A 8 -7.75 -14.93 0.72
C GLU A 8 -7.54 -13.45 1.05
N ILE A 9 -6.29 -13.07 1.31
CA ILE A 9 -5.88 -11.68 1.52
C ILE A 9 -6.11 -10.87 0.24
N ILE A 10 -5.60 -11.35 -0.88
CA ILE A 10 -5.75 -10.73 -2.19
C ILE A 10 -7.24 -10.58 -2.53
N LYS A 11 -8.05 -11.63 -2.36
CA LYS A 11 -9.50 -11.56 -2.58
C LYS A 11 -10.15 -10.46 -1.75
N THR A 12 -9.79 -10.34 -0.48
CA THR A 12 -10.37 -9.34 0.41
C THR A 12 -9.97 -7.92 0.00
N ILE A 13 -8.70 -7.70 -0.35
CA ILE A 13 -8.20 -6.42 -0.87
C ILE A 13 -8.92 -6.07 -2.18
N VAL A 14 -8.98 -7.00 -3.14
CA VAL A 14 -9.63 -6.83 -4.45
C VAL A 14 -11.11 -6.46 -4.31
N GLN A 15 -11.83 -7.06 -3.35
CA GLN A 15 -13.23 -6.70 -3.08
C GLN A 15 -13.40 -5.24 -2.62
N ILE A 16 -12.42 -4.69 -1.90
CA ILE A 16 -12.48 -3.33 -1.37
C ILE A 16 -12.17 -2.30 -2.45
N ILE A 17 -11.27 -2.66 -3.37
CA ILE A 17 -10.84 -1.79 -4.48
C ILE A 17 -11.63 -2.07 -5.77
N GLU A 18 -12.67 -2.89 -5.70
CA GLU A 18 -13.50 -3.26 -6.84
C GLU A 18 -14.08 -2.00 -7.51
N GLY A 19 -13.87 -1.89 -8.83
CA GLY A 19 -14.31 -0.73 -9.62
C GLY A 19 -13.29 0.41 -9.70
N LEU A 20 -12.13 0.27 -9.04
CA LEU A 20 -10.97 1.14 -9.24
C LEU A 20 -10.02 0.57 -10.29
N ASP A 21 -9.12 1.42 -10.82
CA ASP A 21 -8.03 0.99 -11.69
C ASP A 21 -6.90 0.41 -10.82
N PHE A 22 -6.76 -0.91 -10.82
CA PHE A 22 -5.74 -1.60 -10.07
C PHE A 22 -4.96 -2.61 -10.93
N SER A 23 -3.74 -2.90 -10.51
CA SER A 23 -2.86 -3.91 -11.13
C SER A 23 -2.23 -4.78 -10.05
N VAL A 24 -1.85 -5.99 -10.43
CA VAL A 24 -1.18 -6.96 -9.56
C VAL A 24 0.17 -7.28 -10.18
N HIS A 25 1.21 -7.19 -9.35
CA HIS A 25 2.60 -7.38 -9.73
C HIS A 25 3.22 -8.47 -8.88
N GLU A 26 4.09 -9.26 -9.50
CA GLU A 26 4.73 -10.42 -8.89
C GLU A 26 6.23 -10.42 -9.25
N TYR A 27 6.99 -11.33 -8.65
CA TYR A 27 8.40 -11.52 -8.99
C TYR A 27 8.64 -11.67 -10.50
N GLY A 28 9.64 -10.94 -10.99
CA GLY A 28 10.01 -10.95 -12.40
C GLY A 28 9.17 -10.02 -13.27
N ASP A 29 8.34 -9.16 -12.68
CA ASP A 29 7.74 -8.03 -13.38
C ASP A 29 8.86 -7.19 -14.04
N PRO A 30 8.75 -6.87 -15.34
CA PRO A 30 9.80 -6.18 -16.08
C PRO A 30 9.94 -4.69 -15.73
N ALA A 31 8.99 -4.09 -15.01
CA ALA A 31 9.08 -2.68 -14.65
C ALA A 31 10.05 -2.48 -13.47
N ASP A 32 10.95 -1.50 -13.62
CA ASP A 32 11.98 -1.17 -12.63
C ASP A 32 11.41 -0.88 -11.22
N GLU A 33 10.15 -0.47 -11.15
CA GLU A 33 9.44 -0.17 -9.91
C GLU A 33 9.22 -1.43 -9.04
N TYR A 34 9.06 -2.61 -9.63
CA TYR A 34 8.69 -3.85 -8.91
C TYR A 34 9.86 -4.84 -8.78
N ILE A 35 11.08 -4.43 -9.11
CA ILE A 35 12.28 -5.29 -9.06
C ILE A 35 12.63 -5.75 -7.64
N TYR A 36 12.04 -5.13 -6.62
CA TYR A 36 12.26 -5.45 -5.21
C TYR A 36 11.48 -6.69 -4.76
N LEU A 37 10.46 -7.12 -5.50
CA LEU A 37 9.63 -8.28 -5.13
C LEU A 37 10.47 -9.56 -5.18
N ASN A 38 10.36 -10.39 -4.14
CA ASN A 38 10.92 -11.75 -4.12
C ASN A 38 9.91 -12.77 -4.67
N GLU A 39 10.34 -14.02 -4.85
CA GLU A 39 9.59 -15.12 -5.53
C GLU A 39 8.15 -15.37 -5.03
N ASN A 40 7.80 -14.92 -3.83
CA ASN A 40 6.44 -15.05 -3.27
C ASN A 40 5.78 -13.72 -2.87
N ASP A 41 6.45 -12.60 -3.13
CA ASP A 41 5.94 -11.27 -2.82
C ASP A 41 4.97 -10.84 -3.92
N ILE A 42 3.88 -10.21 -3.51
CA ILE A 42 2.86 -9.69 -4.41
C ILE A 42 2.65 -8.21 -4.08
N CYS A 43 2.63 -7.36 -5.08
CA CYS A 43 2.26 -5.96 -4.93
C CYS A 43 0.95 -5.70 -5.68
N ILE A 44 -0.04 -5.14 -4.98
CA ILE A 44 -1.26 -4.63 -5.59
C ILE A 44 -1.14 -3.10 -5.67
N THR A 45 -1.16 -2.57 -6.88
CA THR A 45 -1.19 -1.11 -7.10
C THR A 45 -2.59 -0.64 -7.43
N VAL A 46 -3.03 0.45 -6.81
CA VAL A 46 -4.38 1.00 -6.98
C VAL A 46 -4.29 2.48 -7.23
N LYS A 47 -4.85 2.93 -8.35
CA LYS A 47 -4.96 4.36 -8.63
C LYS A 47 -6.17 4.94 -7.92
N SER A 48 -5.94 6.06 -7.25
CA SER A 48 -7.01 6.92 -6.75
C SER A 48 -7.92 7.37 -7.89
N SER A 49 -9.17 7.72 -7.58
CA SER A 49 -10.15 8.20 -8.57
C SER A 49 -9.75 9.50 -9.28
N SER A 50 -8.84 10.29 -8.69
CA SER A 50 -8.21 11.46 -9.32
C SER A 50 -7.08 11.08 -10.29
N GLY A 51 -6.54 9.86 -10.18
CA GLY A 51 -5.46 9.33 -11.02
C GLY A 51 -4.06 9.87 -10.70
N GLU A 52 -3.94 10.75 -9.70
CA GLU A 52 -2.68 11.40 -9.32
C GLU A 52 -1.86 10.53 -8.34
N ASP A 53 -2.55 9.86 -7.41
CA ASP A 53 -1.91 9.06 -6.37
C ASP A 53 -2.09 7.56 -6.64
N VAL A 54 -0.99 6.80 -6.47
CA VAL A 54 -0.95 5.34 -6.49
C VAL A 54 -0.74 4.83 -5.07
N ILE A 55 -1.57 3.89 -4.66
CA ILE A 55 -1.41 3.12 -3.44
C ILE A 55 -0.71 1.81 -3.80
N TYR A 56 0.26 1.40 -3.00
CA TYR A 56 0.92 0.11 -3.10
C TYR A 56 0.56 -0.71 -1.87
N ILE A 57 0.12 -1.94 -2.09
CA ILE A 57 -0.19 -2.89 -1.03
C ILE A 57 0.71 -4.11 -1.28
N ASP A 58 1.80 -4.19 -0.53
CA ASP A 58 2.73 -5.31 -0.60
C ASP A 58 2.29 -6.43 0.36
N ILE A 59 2.27 -7.65 -0.17
CA ILE A 59 1.94 -8.89 0.53
C ILE A 59 3.21 -9.74 0.50
N ALA A 60 4.01 -9.63 1.55
CA ALA A 60 5.32 -10.27 1.67
C ALA A 60 5.46 -10.92 3.07
N ASP A 61 6.63 -10.84 3.71
CA ASP A 61 6.80 -11.29 5.10
C ASP A 61 5.89 -10.52 6.08
N GLU A 62 5.59 -9.26 5.76
CA GLU A 62 4.60 -8.40 6.41
C GLU A 62 3.69 -7.78 5.33
N LEU A 63 2.54 -7.25 5.74
CA LEU A 63 1.71 -6.43 4.88
C LEU A 63 2.21 -4.99 4.94
N THR A 64 2.42 -4.34 3.79
CA THR A 64 2.84 -2.93 3.75
C THR A 64 1.88 -2.12 2.90
N LEU A 65 1.38 -1.02 3.47
CA LEU A 65 0.59 -0.03 2.74
C LEU A 65 1.45 1.21 2.48
N THR A 66 1.70 1.53 1.22
CA THR A 66 2.50 2.71 0.83
C THR A 66 1.64 3.70 0.04
N ILE A 67 1.71 4.98 0.45
CA ILE A 67 0.99 6.11 -0.14
C ILE A 67 1.95 7.30 -0.19
N GLY A 68 2.48 7.60 -1.39
CA GLY A 68 3.54 8.61 -1.53
C GLY A 68 4.76 8.23 -0.70
N ALA A 69 5.24 9.16 0.14
CA ALA A 69 6.36 8.93 1.07
C ALA A 69 5.95 8.28 2.40
N TRP A 70 4.65 8.09 2.65
CA TRP A 70 4.16 7.43 3.85
C TRP A 70 4.01 5.93 3.59
N HIS A 71 4.44 5.12 4.55
CA HIS A 71 4.20 3.68 4.56
C HIS A 71 3.96 3.21 5.98
N GLU A 72 3.18 2.16 6.13
CA GLU A 72 2.93 1.48 7.39
C GLU A 72 2.98 -0.03 7.20
N HIS A 73 3.50 -0.72 8.21
CA HIS A 73 3.67 -2.16 8.26
C HIS A 73 2.61 -2.75 9.17
N PHE A 74 2.02 -3.85 8.74
CA PHE A 74 0.94 -4.55 9.43
C PHE A 74 1.29 -6.03 9.53
N ASP A 75 1.06 -6.62 10.70
CA ASP A 75 1.13 -8.08 10.83
C ASP A 75 -0.05 -8.73 10.11
N TYR A 76 0.04 -10.04 9.84
CA TYR A 76 -1.09 -10.86 9.34
C TYR A 76 -2.16 -11.13 10.42
N SER A 77 -2.23 -10.28 11.44
CA SER A 77 -3.23 -10.31 12.50
C SER A 77 -4.58 -9.80 11.99
N ASP A 78 -5.67 -10.25 12.59
CA ASP A 78 -7.01 -9.76 12.25
C ASP A 78 -7.17 -8.25 12.45
N GLU A 79 -6.54 -7.76 13.53
CA GLU A 79 -6.64 -6.38 13.97
C GLU A 79 -5.90 -5.49 12.98
N ASP A 80 -4.60 -5.75 12.78
CA ASP A 80 -3.72 -5.06 11.85
C ASP A 80 -4.26 -5.11 10.41
N PHE A 81 -4.74 -6.27 9.95
CA PHE A 81 -5.32 -6.36 8.62
C PHE A 81 -6.59 -5.52 8.49
N SER A 82 -7.46 -5.52 9.51
CA SER A 82 -8.65 -4.67 9.49
C SER A 82 -8.29 -3.19 9.48
N GLU A 83 -7.29 -2.79 10.26
CA GLU A 83 -6.76 -1.41 10.30
C GLU A 83 -6.19 -1.00 8.93
N MET A 84 -5.36 -1.85 8.30
CA MET A 84 -4.84 -1.61 6.95
C MET A 84 -5.97 -1.40 5.93
N LEU A 85 -7.01 -2.24 5.98
CA LEU A 85 -8.16 -2.14 5.09
C LEU A 85 -8.99 -0.87 5.33
N GLU A 86 -9.13 -0.43 6.58
CA GLU A 86 -9.78 0.84 6.93
C GLU A 86 -8.97 2.04 6.42
N ALA A 87 -7.66 2.06 6.66
CA ALA A 87 -6.76 3.09 6.16
C ALA A 87 -6.83 3.20 4.62
N THR A 88 -6.81 2.05 3.93
CA THR A 88 -6.95 1.98 2.46
C THR A 88 -8.28 2.58 1.99
N LYS A 89 -9.40 2.21 2.64
CA LYS A 89 -10.74 2.74 2.30
C LYS A 89 -10.86 4.23 2.57
N ASP A 90 -10.31 4.71 3.68
CA ASP A 90 -10.37 6.11 4.06
C ASP A 90 -9.59 6.97 3.08
N TYR A 91 -8.41 6.51 2.66
CA TYR A 91 -7.61 7.23 1.68
C TYR A 91 -8.28 7.23 0.30
N LEU A 92 -8.75 6.07 -0.19
CA LEU A 92 -9.45 5.97 -1.47
C LEU A 92 -10.74 6.79 -1.55
N ALA A 93 -11.42 6.97 -0.41
CA ALA A 93 -12.60 7.81 -0.31
C ALA A 93 -12.29 9.30 -0.10
N GLY A 94 -11.01 9.70 -0.04
CA GLY A 94 -10.57 11.06 0.23
C GLY A 94 -10.91 11.56 1.64
N ARG A 95 -11.10 10.63 2.59
CA ARG A 95 -11.32 10.96 4.02
C ARG A 95 -10.02 11.20 4.77
N THR A 96 -8.93 10.60 4.31
CA THR A 96 -7.57 10.84 4.79
C THR A 96 -6.68 11.31 3.64
N CYS A 97 -5.57 11.96 3.98
CA CYS A 97 -4.56 12.37 3.02
C CYS A 97 -3.18 12.24 3.67
N VAL A 98 -2.15 12.05 2.85
CA VAL A 98 -0.76 12.04 3.30
C VAL A 98 -0.21 13.45 3.15
N LEU A 99 0.37 13.99 4.22
CA LEU A 99 1.09 15.25 4.20
C LEU A 99 2.59 14.98 4.17
N GLU A 100 3.24 15.36 3.08
CA GLU A 100 4.69 15.24 2.94
C GLU A 100 5.36 16.58 3.30
N LEU A 101 6.23 16.55 4.32
CA LEU A 101 6.96 17.73 4.79
C LEU A 101 8.43 17.63 4.41
N TYR A 102 8.82 18.35 3.37
CA TYR A 102 10.20 18.43 2.95
C TYR A 102 10.93 19.53 3.73
N ARG A 103 11.90 19.14 4.57
CA ARG A 103 12.84 20.11 5.13
C ARG A 103 13.92 20.41 4.10
N GLN A 104 13.86 21.58 3.47
CA GLN A 104 14.94 22.08 2.63
C GLN A 104 16.12 22.52 3.52
N THR A 105 16.99 21.59 3.89
CA THR A 105 18.36 21.92 4.31
C THR A 105 19.21 22.12 3.07
N ALA A 106 20.15 23.07 3.13
CA ALA A 106 21.12 23.27 2.05
C ALA A 106 21.92 21.96 1.86
N GLY A 107 21.47 21.11 0.93
CA GLY A 107 21.96 19.76 0.70
C GLY A 107 21.26 18.71 1.55
N GLU A 108 20.46 17.86 0.89
CA GLU A 108 19.86 16.59 1.37
C GLU A 108 18.52 16.72 2.15
N LEU A 109 17.48 16.06 1.61
CA LEU A 109 16.12 15.97 2.14
C LEU A 109 16.04 14.74 3.06
N ASN A 110 15.62 14.91 4.31
CA ASN A 110 15.27 13.81 5.21
C ASN A 110 14.12 14.21 6.15
N GLY A 111 13.07 13.38 6.18
CA GLY A 111 12.04 13.34 7.24
C GLY A 111 10.59 13.37 6.73
N SER A 112 9.84 12.29 6.96
CA SER A 112 8.36 12.26 6.92
C SER A 112 7.80 12.34 8.34
N GLY A 113 6.60 12.90 8.51
CA GLY A 113 5.92 13.03 9.80
C GLY A 113 4.41 13.10 9.64
N HIS A 114 3.68 12.51 10.59
CA HIS A 114 2.23 12.30 10.56
C HIS A 114 1.49 13.22 11.56
N ILE A 115 0.27 13.67 11.21
CA ILE A 115 -0.69 14.27 12.14
C ILE A 115 -2.05 13.59 11.91
N SER A 116 -2.53 12.87 12.93
CA SER A 116 -3.88 12.32 13.07
C SER A 116 -4.85 13.32 13.68
#